data_AF-A0A0F8ZGB6-F1
#
_entry.id   AF-A0A0F8ZGB6-F1
#
_cell.length_a   1.000
_cell.length_b   1.000
_cell.length_c   1.000
_cell.angle_alpha   90.00
_cell.angle_beta   90.00
_cell.angle_gamma   90.00
#
_symmetry.space_group_name_H-M   'P 1'
#
loop_
_entity.id
_entity.type
_entity.pdbx_description
1 polymer ?
#
loop_
_entity_poly.entity_id
_entity_poly.type
_entity_poly.pdbx_seq_one_letter_code
_entity_poly.pdbx_strand_id
1 'polypeptide(L)'
;MVKIAIGTAGWDYKDWIGSFYPSNLKRSEHLEFYSKYFDIVEINSTFYNRPSSSMVENWYNSVPQDFRFIVKVWQKISHNLNDPDIDSYIYDFFSRIRLLKNKIRGFLIQFPPWFKFSEKH
;
A
#
# COMPACT_ATOMS: atom_id res chain seq x y z
N MET A 1 -5.32 7.23 26.65
CA MET A 1 -6.25 6.42 25.82
C MET A 1 -5.52 5.98 24.56
N VAL A 2 -5.65 4.71 24.17
CA VAL A 2 -5.05 4.16 22.94
C VAL A 2 -5.91 4.59 21.75
N LYS A 3 -5.30 5.13 20.68
CA LYS A 3 -6.00 5.41 19.41
C LYS A 3 -5.93 4.17 18.53
N ILE A 4 -7.08 3.66 18.12
CA ILE A 4 -7.22 2.52 17.20
C ILE A 4 -7.59 3.05 15.82
N ALA A 5 -6.92 2.57 14.78
CA ALA A 5 -7.22 2.89 13.39
C ALA A 5 -7.71 1.61 12.69
N ILE A 6 -8.84 1.70 11.99
CA ILE A 6 -9.47 0.57 11.29
C ILE A 6 -9.55 0.93 9.81
N GLY A 7 -9.24 -0.05 8.96
CA GLY A 7 -9.24 0.08 7.51
C GLY A 7 -9.13 -1.28 6.84
N THR A 8 -8.90 -1.30 5.53
CA THR A 8 -8.90 -2.53 4.71
C THR A 8 -7.59 -2.73 3.96
N ALA A 9 -7.39 -3.95 3.44
CA ALA A 9 -6.23 -4.34 2.64
C ALA A 9 -6.35 -3.93 1.16
N GLY A 10 -6.63 -2.65 0.92
CA GLY A 10 -6.91 -2.07 -0.40
C GLY A 10 -8.23 -1.33 -0.42
N TRP A 11 -8.47 -0.56 -1.49
CA TRP A 11 -9.69 0.23 -1.67
C TRP A 11 -10.37 -0.01 -3.01
N ASP A 12 -9.72 -0.65 -3.99
CA ASP A 12 -10.20 -0.63 -5.37
C ASP A 12 -10.70 -2.01 -5.83
N TYR A 13 -11.97 -2.31 -5.51
CA TYR A 13 -12.61 -3.59 -5.80
C TYR A 13 -13.91 -3.39 -6.58
N LYS A 14 -14.12 -4.18 -7.63
CA LYS A 14 -15.34 -4.12 -8.45
C LYS A 14 -16.59 -4.49 -7.65
N ASP A 15 -16.48 -5.47 -6.75
CA ASP A 15 -17.59 -5.97 -5.93
C ASP A 15 -18.08 -4.94 -4.89
N TRP A 16 -17.33 -3.85 -4.71
CA TRP A 16 -17.73 -2.74 -3.83
C TRP A 16 -18.61 -1.72 -4.56
N ILE A 17 -18.70 -1.78 -5.89
CA ILE A 17 -19.57 -0.89 -6.68
C ILE A 17 -21.04 -1.27 -6.44
N GLY A 18 -21.85 -0.29 -6.06
CA GLY A 18 -23.26 -0.44 -5.70
C GLY A 18 -23.51 -0.78 -4.24
N SER A 19 -22.54 -1.36 -3.54
CA SER A 19 -22.64 -1.71 -2.11
C SER A 19 -21.95 -0.69 -1.19
N PHE A 20 -20.74 -0.26 -1.56
CA PHE A 20 -19.97 0.76 -0.84
C PHE A 20 -19.72 2.00 -1.71
N TYR A 21 -19.33 1.81 -2.97
CA TYR A 21 -19.16 2.89 -3.95
C TYR A 21 -20.46 3.16 -4.72
N PRO A 22 -20.82 4.43 -4.98
CA PRO A 22 -21.88 4.77 -5.92
C PRO A 22 -21.64 4.13 -7.30
N SER A 23 -22.68 3.64 -7.95
CA SER A 23 -22.58 2.89 -9.21
C SER A 23 -21.95 3.68 -10.36
N ASN A 24 -22.01 5.01 -10.32
CA ASN A 24 -21.45 5.92 -11.32
C ASN A 24 -20.13 6.58 -10.88
N LEU A 25 -19.57 6.22 -9.72
CA LEU A 25 -18.31 6.78 -9.24
C LEU A 25 -17.17 6.32 -10.15
N LYS A 26 -16.30 7.24 -10.56
CA LYS A 26 -15.14 6.85 -11.37
C LYS A 26 -14.15 6.10 -10.50
N ARG A 27 -13.50 5.10 -11.06
CA ARG A 27 -12.47 4.31 -10.38
C ARG A 27 -11.33 5.16 -9.82
N SER A 28 -10.97 6.25 -10.50
CA SER A 28 -9.96 7.21 -10.03
C SER A 28 -10.36 7.93 -8.74
N GLU A 29 -11.65 7.99 -8.43
CA GLU A 29 -12.22 8.67 -7.25
C GLU A 29 -12.43 7.70 -6.08
N HIS A 30 -12.20 6.38 -6.26
CA HIS A 30 -12.42 5.37 -5.22
C HIS A 30 -11.62 5.66 -3.95
N LEU A 31 -10.35 6.04 -4.07
CA LEU A 31 -9.51 6.33 -2.90
C LEU A 31 -9.99 7.57 -2.15
N GLU A 32 -10.38 8.62 -2.88
CA GLU A 32 -10.94 9.83 -2.28
C GLU A 32 -12.24 9.51 -1.56
N PHE A 33 -13.14 8.76 -2.19
CA PHE A 33 -14.38 8.32 -1.56
C PHE A 33 -14.12 7.47 -0.31
N TYR A 34 -13.23 6.48 -0.41
CA TYR A 34 -12.84 5.61 0.70
C TYR A 34 -12.35 6.42 1.92
N SER A 35 -11.57 7.47 1.67
CA SER A 35 -11.00 8.32 2.73
C SER A 35 -12.03 9.13 3.51
N LYS A 36 -13.29 9.16 3.07
CA LYS A 36 -14.41 9.77 3.82
C LYS A 36 -14.93 8.87 4.94
N TYR A 37 -14.60 7.57 4.93
CA TYR A 37 -15.13 6.57 5.86
C TYR A 37 -14.05 5.93 6.73
N PHE A 38 -12.81 5.84 6.22
CA PHE A 38 -11.68 5.27 6.94
C PHE A 38 -10.50 6.24 6.93
N ASP A 39 -9.70 6.21 7.99
CA ASP A 39 -8.51 7.06 8.13
C ASP A 39 -7.21 6.35 7.70
N ILE A 40 -7.28 5.05 7.41
CA ILE A 40 -6.12 4.23 7.09
C ILE A 40 -6.47 3.18 6.04
N VAL A 41 -5.50 2.86 5.17
CA VAL A 41 -5.59 1.72 4.25
C VAL A 41 -4.24 1.06 4.09
N GLU A 42 -4.22 -0.24 3.83
CA GLU A 42 -3.03 -0.91 3.33
C GLU A 42 -3.01 -0.85 1.80
N ILE A 43 -1.91 -0.36 1.24
CA ILE A 43 -1.63 -0.45 -0.19
C ILE A 43 -1.13 -1.87 -0.47
N ASN A 44 -2.03 -2.74 -0.92
CA ASN A 44 -1.71 -4.12 -1.26
C ASN A 44 -1.26 -4.28 -2.73
N SER A 45 -1.60 -3.34 -3.62
CA SER A 45 -1.22 -3.39 -5.05
C SER A 45 0.31 -3.31 -5.26
N THR A 46 1.02 -2.67 -4.35
CA THR A 46 2.49 -2.56 -4.34
C THR A 46 3.19 -3.90 -4.15
N PHE A 47 2.50 -4.89 -3.57
CA PHE A 47 3.01 -6.24 -3.45
C PHE A 47 3.27 -6.87 -4.82
N TYR A 48 2.37 -6.66 -5.78
CA TYR A 48 2.46 -7.27 -7.11
C TYR A 48 3.30 -6.44 -8.06
N ASN A 49 3.15 -5.11 -8.01
CA ASN A 49 3.73 -4.19 -8.97
C ASN A 49 4.42 -3.02 -8.29
N ARG A 50 5.48 -2.54 -8.93
CA ARG A 50 6.10 -1.28 -8.55
C ARG A 50 5.26 -0.10 -9.09
N PRO A 51 4.77 0.82 -8.24
CA PRO A 51 3.96 1.96 -8.70
C PRO A 51 4.83 3.01 -9.41
N SER A 52 4.25 3.81 -10.31
CA SER A 52 4.92 5.00 -10.84
C SER A 52 4.94 6.12 -9.80
N SER A 53 5.88 7.07 -9.90
CA SER A 53 5.91 8.24 -9.01
C SER A 53 4.61 9.04 -9.07
N SER A 54 4.09 9.25 -10.28
CA SER A 54 2.80 9.93 -10.50
C SER A 54 1.63 9.22 -9.81
N MET A 55 1.61 7.88 -9.78
CA MET A 55 0.58 7.12 -9.09
C MET A 55 0.66 7.32 -7.57
N VAL A 56 1.86 7.31 -7.00
CA VAL A 56 2.07 7.53 -5.56
C VAL A 56 1.71 8.97 -5.17
N GLU A 57 2.06 9.96 -5.99
CA GLU A 57 1.67 11.36 -5.81
C GLU A 57 0.16 11.53 -5.86
N ASN A 58 -0.50 10.88 -6.81
CA ASN A 58 -1.96 10.88 -6.89
C ASN A 58 -2.58 10.30 -5.62
N TRP A 59 -2.08 9.15 -5.11
CA TRP A 59 -2.58 8.60 -3.84
C TRP A 59 -2.40 9.56 -2.67
N TYR A 60 -1.26 10.24 -2.58
CA TYR A 60 -1.03 11.25 -1.55
C TYR A 60 -2.03 12.40 -1.66
N ASN A 61 -2.31 12.89 -2.87
CA ASN A 61 -3.18 14.04 -3.12
C ASN A 61 -4.68 13.71 -2.99
N SER A 62 -5.10 12.46 -3.24
CA SER A 62 -6.50 12.04 -3.21
C SER A 62 -7.10 11.86 -1.81
N VAL A 63 -6.31 12.02 -0.74
CA VAL A 63 -6.77 11.76 0.64
C VAL A 63 -6.44 12.93 1.58
N PRO A 64 -7.17 13.11 2.70
CA PRO A 64 -6.88 14.14 3.70
C PRO A 64 -5.44 14.10 4.24
N GLN A 65 -4.99 15.19 4.85
CA GLN A 65 -3.64 15.33 5.39
C GLN A 65 -3.31 14.26 6.46
N ASP A 66 -4.29 13.90 7.28
CA ASP A 66 -4.13 12.97 8.40
C ASP A 66 -4.42 11.50 8.05
N PHE A 67 -4.73 11.22 6.79
CA PHE A 67 -4.93 9.87 6.28
C PHE A 67 -3.62 9.08 6.28
N ARG A 68 -3.72 7.77 6.46
CA ARG A 68 -2.60 6.88 6.76
C ARG A 68 -2.52 5.74 5.77
N PHE A 69 -1.30 5.38 5.39
CA PHE A 69 -1.02 4.23 4.55
C PHE A 69 -0.12 3.25 5.29
N ILE A 70 -0.50 1.97 5.27
CA ILE A 70 0.44 0.86 5.42
C ILE A 70 0.84 0.42 4.02
N VAL A 71 2.12 0.27 3.75
CA VAL A 71 2.58 -0.12 2.42
C VAL A 71 3.02 -1.57 2.46
N LYS A 72 2.37 -2.45 1.70
CA LYS A 72 2.85 -3.82 1.55
C LYS A 72 4.05 -3.83 0.62
N VAL A 73 5.17 -4.34 1.12
CA VAL A 73 6.45 -4.32 0.41
C VAL A 73 6.38 -5.23 -0.82
N TRP A 74 6.97 -4.76 -1.92
CA TRP A 74 6.98 -5.46 -3.20
C TRP A 74 7.53 -6.89 -3.05
N GLN A 75 6.86 -7.87 -3.68
CA GLN A 75 7.21 -9.28 -3.52
C GLN A 75 8.63 -9.62 -3.96
N LYS A 76 9.22 -8.86 -4.90
CA LYS A 76 10.63 -9.03 -5.28
C LYS A 76 11.60 -8.80 -4.12
N ILE A 77 11.20 -8.02 -3.11
CA ILE A 77 12.00 -7.77 -1.91
C ILE A 77 11.70 -8.81 -0.82
N SER A 78 10.45 -9.25 -0.66
CA SER A 78 10.06 -10.12 0.46
C SER A 78 10.09 -11.63 0.15
N HIS A 79 9.98 -12.02 -1.11
CA HIS A 79 9.88 -13.43 -1.54
C HIS A 79 11.12 -13.92 -2.30
N ASN A 80 11.97 -13.02 -2.80
CA ASN A 80 13.18 -13.34 -3.57
C ASN A 80 14.45 -12.83 -2.86
N LEU A 81 14.66 -13.24 -1.61
CA LEU A 81 15.73 -12.71 -0.75
C LEU A 81 17.17 -12.96 -1.25
N ASN A 82 17.37 -13.92 -2.17
CA ASN A 82 18.68 -14.25 -2.73
C ASN A 82 18.92 -13.62 -4.11
N ASP A 83 18.04 -12.73 -4.57
CA ASP A 83 18.23 -12.04 -5.85
C ASP A 83 19.44 -11.08 -5.74
N PRO A 84 20.45 -11.18 -6.63
CA PRO A 84 21.63 -10.33 -6.56
C PRO A 84 21.31 -8.83 -6.74
N ASP A 85 20.17 -8.49 -7.34
CA ASP A 85 19.74 -7.11 -7.57
C ASP A 85 18.83 -6.57 -6.44
N ILE A 86 18.71 -7.27 -5.31
CA ILE A 86 17.76 -6.93 -4.24
C ILE A 86 17.91 -5.49 -3.73
N ASP A 87 19.14 -5.00 -3.59
CA ASP A 87 19.43 -3.62 -3.16
C ASP A 87 18.88 -2.57 -4.14
N SER A 88 18.95 -2.87 -5.44
CA SER A 88 18.39 -2.02 -6.50
C SER A 88 16.86 -1.98 -6.40
N TYR A 89 16.22 -3.12 -6.14
CA TYR A 89 14.77 -3.18 -5.96
C TYR A 89 14.31 -2.42 -4.71
N ILE A 90 15.05 -2.54 -3.60
CA ILE A 90 14.80 -1.77 -2.37
C ILE A 90 14.90 -0.28 -2.69
N TYR A 91 16.01 0.18 -3.27
CA TYR A 91 16.21 1.59 -3.58
C TYR A 91 15.10 2.14 -4.49
N ASP A 92 14.82 1.47 -5.61
CA ASP A 92 13.82 1.90 -6.57
C ASP A 92 12.41 1.91 -5.97
N PHE A 93 12.02 0.90 -5.18
CA PHE A 93 10.74 0.86 -4.50
C PHE A 93 10.57 2.01 -3.50
N PHE A 94 11.51 2.16 -2.56
CA PHE A 94 11.40 3.17 -1.52
C PHE A 94 11.59 4.61 -2.06
N SER A 95 12.37 4.79 -3.14
CA SER A 95 12.52 6.10 -3.80
C SER A 95 11.20 6.66 -4.34
N ARG A 96 10.24 5.77 -4.66
CA ARG A 96 8.89 6.11 -5.14
C ARG A 96 7.91 6.22 -3.99
N ILE A 97 7.90 5.23 -3.09
CA ILE A 97 6.96 5.19 -1.95
C ILE A 97 7.15 6.38 -1.01
N ARG A 98 8.36 6.93 -0.87
CA ARG A 98 8.62 8.13 -0.07
C ARG A 98 7.76 9.35 -0.44
N LEU A 99 7.15 9.36 -1.64
CA LEU A 99 6.23 10.41 -2.07
C LEU A 99 4.91 10.43 -1.27
N LEU A 100 4.61 9.37 -0.50
CA LEU A 100 3.53 9.37 0.51
C LEU A 100 3.90 10.18 1.78
N LYS A 101 5.17 10.59 1.93
CA LYS A 101 5.65 11.52 2.97
C LYS A 101 5.15 11.13 4.38
N ASN A 102 4.54 12.09 5.07
CA ASN A 102 4.00 11.98 6.42
C ASN A 102 2.77 11.08 6.53
N LYS A 103 2.24 10.52 5.42
CA LYS A 103 1.08 9.62 5.45
C LYS A 103 1.48 8.14 5.60
N ILE A 104 2.76 7.80 5.49
CA ILE A 104 3.25 6.44 5.76
C ILE A 104 3.15 6.17 7.27
N ARG A 105 2.52 5.05 7.67
CA ARG A 105 2.47 4.58 9.06
C ARG A 105 3.22 3.28 9.30
N GLY A 106 3.54 2.54 8.26
CA GLY A 106 4.29 1.31 8.39
C GLY A 106 4.47 0.61 7.06
N PHE A 107 5.34 -0.39 7.09
CA PHE A 107 5.59 -1.30 5.99
C PHE A 107 5.21 -2.71 6.42
N LEU A 108 4.40 -3.38 5.62
CA LEU A 108 4.12 -4.80 5.81
C LEU A 108 5.08 -5.61 4.95
N ILE A 109 5.98 -6.35 5.61
CA ILE A 109 6.80 -7.38 4.99
C ILE A 109 6.16 -8.72 5.33
N GLN A 110 5.29 -9.18 4.44
CA GLN A 110 4.69 -10.50 4.55
C GLN A 110 5.59 -11.50 3.82
N PHE A 111 6.00 -12.56 4.50
CA PHE A 111 6.78 -13.65 3.92
C PHE A 111 5.90 -14.79 3.40
N PRO A 112 6.39 -15.59 2.43
CA PRO A 112 5.67 -16.77 1.97
C PRO A 112 5.62 -17.87 3.05
N PRO A 113 4.69 -18.82 2.95
CA PRO A 113 4.52 -19.88 3.95
C PRO A 113 5.73 -20.83 4.08
N TRP A 114 6.62 -20.87 3.10
CA TRP A 114 7.85 -21.66 3.14
C TRP A 114 9.05 -20.92 3.75
N PHE A 115 8.93 -19.62 4.05
CA PHE A 115 9.99 -18.89 4.74
C PHE A 115 10.08 -19.37 6.19
N LYS A 116 11.23 -19.92 6.55
CA LYS A 116 11.50 -20.47 7.88
C LYS A 116 12.65 -19.74 8.52
N PHE A 117 12.63 -19.69 9.84
CA PHE A 117 13.77 -19.25 10.62
C PHE A 117 15.03 -20.05 10.24
N SER A 118 16.13 -19.34 10.10
CA SER A 118 17.48 -19.88 9.92
C SER A 118 18.45 -18.89 10.51
N GLU A 119 19.55 -19.29 11.14
CA GLU A 119 20.51 -18.34 11.74
C GLU A 119 21.06 -17.26 10.77
N LYS A 120 21.00 -17.52 9.47
CA LYS A 120 21.42 -16.59 8.42
C LYS A 120 20.42 -15.43 8.17
N HIS A 121 19.16 -15.56 8.60
CA HIS A 121 18.08 -14.58 8.40
C HIS A 121 17.42 -14.23 9.74
#